data_AF-A0A9N9IC54-F1
#
_entry.id   AF-A0A9N9IC54-F1
#
_cell.length_a   1.000
_cell.length_b   1.000
_cell.length_c   1.000
_cell.angle_alpha   90.00
_cell.angle_beta   90.00
_cell.angle_gamma   90.00
#
_symmetry.space_group_name_H-M   'P 1'
#
loop_
_entity.id
_entity.type
_entity.pdbx_description
1 polymer ?
#
loop_
_entity_poly.entity_id
_entity_poly.type
_entity_poly.pdbx_seq_one_letter_code
_entity_poly.pdbx_strand_id
1 'polypeptide(L)' 'NKFSTCAELANILNKKYTNLNISKRIVLNKLHSLNYISTVPKSIPLLTALHKQCRIEFVMKYQNQN' A
#
# COMPACT_ATOMS: atom_id res chain seq x y z
N ASN A 1 1.89 -1.02 -15.52
CA ASN A 1 1.61 -2.12 -14.56
C ASN A 1 0.11 -2.27 -14.38
N LYS A 2 -0.52 -3.24 -15.05
CA LYS A 2 -1.98 -3.47 -15.01
C LYS A 2 -2.42 -4.28 -13.77
N PHE A 3 -1.46 -4.86 -13.05
CA PHE A 3 -1.68 -5.64 -11.84
C PHE A 3 -1.14 -4.83 -10.66
N SER A 4 -2.03 -4.41 -9.79
CA SER A 4 -1.69 -3.58 -8.63
C SER A 4 -1.26 -4.44 -7.44
N THR A 5 -1.73 -5.69 -7.34
CA THR A 5 -1.50 -6.53 -6.16
C THR A 5 -1.01 -7.94 -6.50
N CYS A 6 -0.24 -8.54 -5.59
CA CYS A 6 0.17 -9.95 -5.70
C CYS A 6 -1.03 -10.92 -5.72
N ALA A 7 -2.17 -10.51 -5.12
CA ALA A 7 -3.40 -11.32 -5.10
C ALA A 7 -4.08 -11.35 -6.48
N GLU A 8 -4.20 -10.20 -7.14
CA GLU A 8 -4.70 -10.13 -8.52
C GLU A 8 -3.85 -10.99 -9.46
N LEU A 9 -2.53 -10.88 -9.34
CA LEU A 9 -1.61 -11.65 -10.17
C LEU A 9 -1.74 -13.17 -9.91
N ALA A 10 -1.87 -13.59 -8.65
CA ALA A 10 -2.11 -14.99 -8.30
C ALA A 10 -3.42 -15.52 -8.91
N ASN A 11 -4.52 -14.77 -8.79
CA ASN A 11 -5.81 -15.17 -9.35
C ASN A 11 -5.77 -15.32 -10.88
N ILE A 12 -5.09 -14.42 -11.58
CA ILE A 12 -4.95 -14.49 -13.04
C ILE A 12 -4.11 -15.69 -13.44
N LEU A 13 -3.02 -15.96 -12.72
CA LEU A 13 -2.17 -17.11 -12.98
C LEU A 13 -2.92 -18.42 -12.75
N ASN A 14 -3.68 -18.55 -11.67
CA ASN A 14 -4.52 -19.73 -11.41
C ASN A 14 -5.65 -19.88 -12.46
N LYS A 15 -6.20 -18.77 -12.98
CA LYS A 15 -7.20 -18.81 -14.05
C LYS A 15 -6.62 -19.26 -15.40
N LYS A 16 -5.37 -18.90 -15.68
CA LYS A 16 -4.67 -19.30 -16.92
C LYS A 16 -4.05 -20.69 -16.84
N TYR A 17 -3.57 -21.08 -15.66
CA TYR A 17 -2.90 -22.34 -15.40
C TYR A 17 -3.62 -23.05 -14.25
N THR A 18 -4.70 -23.75 -14.58
CA THR A 18 -5.56 -24.47 -13.62
C THR A 18 -4.82 -25.56 -12.83
N ASN A 19 -3.68 -26.00 -13.34
CA ASN A 19 -2.90 -27.10 -12.79
C ASN A 19 -1.89 -26.60 -11.75
N LEU A 20 -1.69 -25.29 -11.65
CA LEU A 20 -0.76 -24.66 -10.73
C LEU A 20 -1.55 -24.04 -9.58
N ASN A 21 -1.27 -24.45 -8.35
CA ASN A 21 -1.82 -23.81 -7.16
C ASN A 21 -0.90 -22.66 -6.71
N ILE A 22 -1.05 -21.51 -7.35
CA ILE A 22 -0.19 -20.35 -7.11
C ILE A 22 -0.82 -19.48 -6.03
N SER A 23 -0.21 -19.49 -4.84
CA SER A 23 -0.61 -18.61 -3.75
C SER A 23 -0.01 -17.20 -3.91
N LYS A 24 -0.64 -16.21 -3.27
CA LYS A 24 -0.12 -14.84 -3.15
C LYS A 24 1.34 -14.80 -2.66
N ARG A 25 1.72 -15.69 -1.74
CA ARG A 25 3.07 -15.74 -1.16
C ARG A 25 4.11 -16.21 -2.17
N ILE A 26 3.77 -17.17 -3.03
CA ILE A 26 4.65 -17.62 -4.12
C ILE A 26 4.93 -16.46 -5.08
N VAL A 27 3.89 -15.71 -5.45
CA VAL A 27 4.02 -14.53 -6.31
C VAL A 27 4.92 -13.48 -5.68
N LEU A 28 4.70 -13.13 -4.41
CA LEU A 28 5.52 -12.16 -3.68
C LEU A 28 7.00 -12.56 -3.66
N ASN A 29 7.28 -13.81 -3.29
CA ASN A 29 8.66 -14.32 -3.20
C ASN A 29 9.35 -14.30 -4.57
N LYS A 30 8.63 -14.63 -5.65
CA LYS A 30 9.19 -14.62 -7.00
C LYS A 30 9.44 -13.20 -7.51
N LEU A 31 8.55 -12.26 -7.20
CA LEU A 31 8.76 -10.85 -7.53
C LEU A 31 9.97 -10.28 -6.79
N HIS A 32 10.13 -10.61 -5.50
CA HIS A 32 11.30 -10.22 -4.71
C HIS A 32 12.60 -10.80 -5.27
N SER A 33 12.64 -12.08 -5.65
CA SER A 33 13.86 -12.67 -6.23
C SER A 33 14.22 -12.11 -7.60
N LEU A 34 13.25 -11.53 -8.30
CA LEU A 34 13.44 -10.83 -9.58
C LEU A 34 13.67 -9.32 -9.40
N ASN A 35 13.85 -8.83 -8.16
CA ASN A 35 14.00 -7.41 -7.82
C ASN A 35 12.84 -6.51 -8.28
N TYR A 36 11.63 -7.07 -8.46
CA TYR A 36 10.41 -6.28 -8.64
C TYR A 36 9.92 -5.81 -7.28
N ILE A 37 10.39 -4.65 -6.87
CA ILE A 37 10.00 -4.01 -5.61
C ILE A 37 8.79 -3.12 -5.88
N SER A 38 7.72 -3.32 -5.10
CA SER A 38 6.60 -2.38 -5.09
C SER A 38 7.07 -1.08 -4.45
N THR A 39 7.30 -0.05 -5.25
CA THR A 39 7.45 1.31 -4.73
C THR A 39 6.05 1.81 -4.43
N VAL A 40 5.66 1.78 -3.15
CA VAL A 40 4.49 2.57 -2.72
C VAL A 40 4.80 4.01 -3.12
N PRO A 41 4.01 4.64 -4.01
CA PRO A 41 4.18 6.06 -4.25
C PRO A 41 4.01 6.74 -2.89
N LYS A 42 5.06 7.39 -2.39
CA LYS A 42 4.97 8.20 -1.17
C LYS A 42 4.00 9.33 -1.51
N SER A 43 2.72 9.16 -1.19
CA SER A 43 1.81 10.30 -1.12
C SER A 43 2.30 11.14 0.05
N ILE A 44 3.03 12.20 -0.25
CA ILE A 44 3.24 13.27 0.72
C ILE A 44 1.84 13.80 1.00
N PRO A 45 1.29 13.66 2.22
CA PRO A 45 0.00 14.24 2.51
C PRO A 45 0.14 15.75 2.32
N LEU A 46 -0.45 16.27 1.26
CA LEU A 46 -0.57 17.72 1.08
C LEU A 46 -1.44 18.21 2.23
N LEU A 47 -0.80 18.85 3.21
CA LEU A 47 -1.50 19.45 4.34
C LEU A 47 -2.35 20.60 3.79
N THR A 48 -3.61 20.28 3.51
CA THR A 48 -4.63 21.28 3.18
C THR A 48 -4.79 22.26 4.34
N ALA A 49 -5.39 23.43 4.08
CA ALA A 49 -5.66 24.43 5.11
C ALA A 49 -6.42 23.83 6.32
N LEU A 50 -7.35 22.91 6.06
CA LEU A 50 -8.09 22.19 7.10
C LEU A 50 -7.17 21.36 8.01
N HIS A 51 -6.21 20.62 7.46
CA HIS A 51 -5.27 19.85 8.27
C HIS A 51 -4.41 20.74 9.17
N LYS A 52 -4.03 21.93 8.68
CA LYS A 52 -3.29 22.92 9.49
C LYS A 52 -4.16 23.45 10.63
N GLN A 53 -5.41 23.79 10.33
CA GLN A 53 -6.39 24.27 11.31
C GLN A 53 -6.65 23.24 12.42
N CYS A 54 -6.93 21.98 12.08
CA CYS A 54 -7.17 20.93 13.07
C CYS A 54 -5.94 20.67 13.97
N ARG A 55 -4.72 20.84 13.44
CA ARG A 55 -3.50 20.74 14.24
C ARG A 55 -3.37 21.89 15.23
N ILE A 56 -3.70 23.11 14.82
CA ILE A 56 -3.71 24.28 15.72
C ILE A 56 -4.76 24.08 16.83
N GLU A 57 -5.97 23.65 16.46
CA GLU A 57 -7.05 23.37 17.42
C GLU A 57 -6.67 22.28 18.42
N PHE A 58 -6.02 21.22 17.96
CA PHE A 58 -5.49 20.17 18.83
C PHE A 58 -4.47 20.74 19.81
N VAL A 59 -3.46 21.48 19.34
CA VAL A 59 -2.46 22.08 20.24
C VAL A 59 -3.13 23.00 21.26
N MET A 60 -4.01 23.90 20.83
CA MET A 60 -4.73 24.82 21.72
C MET A 60 -5.56 24.09 22.78
N LYS A 61 -6.22 22.98 22.41
CA LYS A 61 -7.05 22.19 23.33
C LYS A 61 -6.23 21.50 24.42
N TYR A 62 -5.01 21.07 24.12
CA TYR A 62 -4.17 20.28 25.03
C TYR A 62 -3.02 21.08 25.66
N GLN A 63 -2.88 22.37 25.34
CA GLN A 63 -1.80 23.23 25.83
C GLN A 63 -1.85 23.46 27.36
N ASN A 64 -3.04 23.37 27.96
CA ASN A 64 -3.28 23.64 29.38
C ASN A 64 -3.42 22.36 30.23
N GLN A 65 -3.09 21.19 29.68
CA GLN A 65 -3.18 19.90 30.41
C GLN A 65 -1.87 19.47 31.07
N ASN A 66 -0.85 20.33 31.09
CA ASN A 66 0.42 20.13 31.79
C ASN A 66 0.53 21.05 33.01
#